data_AF-A0A917MMM9-F1
#
_entry.id   AF-A0A917MMM9-F1
#
_cell.length_a   1.000
_cell.length_b   1.000
_cell.length_c   1.000
_cell.angle_alpha   90.00
_cell.angle_beta   90.00
_cell.angle_gamma   90.00
#
_symmetry.space_group_name_H-M   'P 1'
#
loop_
_entity.id
_entity.type
_entity.pdbx_description
1 polymer ?
#
loop_
_entity_poly.entity_id
_entity_poly.type
_entity_poly.pdbx_seq_one_letter_code
_entity_poly.pdbx_strand_id
1 'polypeptide(L)'
;MGVDSDRTDDELLALLRRMWESRDAPPADLTERMIAAVAVDDVSREYALLTEVSEGRAAVRSEQERLTLQFSDDAISVLLHVAATESGARRVDGWCEPPLLAARLAQDAREWAAEVGDAGRFAFEDVTPGLSAVRLIVQAGGELKEFITPQFEV
;
A
#
# COMPACT_ATOMS: atom_id res chain seq x y z
N MET A 1 -14.55 50.75 13.29
CA MET A 1 -15.40 49.57 13.06
C MET A 1 -14.50 48.36 13.29
N GLY A 2 -14.42 47.89 14.54
CA GLY A 2 -13.48 46.85 14.96
C GLY A 2 -13.99 45.48 14.53
N VAL A 3 -13.15 44.73 13.83
CA VAL A 3 -13.39 43.31 13.60
C VAL A 3 -12.94 42.59 14.86
N ASP A 4 -13.93 42.20 15.66
CA ASP A 4 -13.76 41.35 16.83
C ASP A 4 -13.29 39.97 16.35
N SER A 5 -11.98 39.72 16.43
CA SER A 5 -11.35 38.49 15.96
C SER A 5 -10.81 37.70 17.15
N ASP A 6 -11.70 37.32 18.06
CA ASP A 6 -11.38 36.42 19.17
C ASP A 6 -12.21 35.12 19.08
N ARG A 7 -12.55 34.68 17.86
CA ARG A 7 -13.08 33.35 17.63
C ARG A 7 -11.94 32.39 17.38
N THR A 8 -12.00 31.26 18.06
CA THR A 8 -11.13 30.12 17.77
C THR A 8 -11.45 29.54 16.40
N ASP A 9 -10.47 28.87 15.78
CA ASP A 9 -10.65 28.21 14.49
C ASP A 9 -11.81 27.21 14.52
N ASP A 10 -11.99 26.49 15.64
CA ASP A 10 -13.09 25.55 15.84
C ASP A 10 -14.47 26.23 15.78
N GLU A 11 -14.61 27.40 16.37
CA GLU A 11 -15.86 28.18 16.34
C GLU A 11 -16.16 28.70 14.93
N LEU A 12 -15.13 29.11 14.20
CA LEU A 12 -15.24 29.54 12.81
C LEU A 12 -15.68 28.36 11.92
N LEU A 13 -15.04 27.20 12.06
CA LEU A 13 -15.35 25.99 11.31
C LEU A 13 -16.76 25.47 11.63
N ALA A 14 -17.19 25.54 12.89
CA ALA A 14 -18.55 25.18 13.30
C ALA A 14 -19.61 26.14 12.72
N LEU A 15 -19.28 27.42 12.58
CA LEU A 15 -20.16 28.39 11.91
C LEU A 15 -20.28 28.09 10.41
N LEU A 16 -19.15 27.82 9.75
CA LEU A 16 -19.13 27.46 8.33
C LEU A 16 -19.91 26.18 8.05
N ARG A 17 -19.74 25.13 8.88
CA ARG A 17 -20.50 23.89 8.77
C ARG A 17 -22.01 24.15 8.82
N ARG A 18 -22.49 24.89 9.81
CA ARG A 18 -23.92 25.22 9.95
C ARG A 18 -24.47 26.00 8.75
N MET A 19 -23.66 26.92 8.20
CA MET A 19 -24.05 27.66 7.00
C MET A 19 -24.26 26.72 5.81
N TRP A 20 -23.33 25.79 5.57
CA TRP A 20 -23.39 24.85 4.45
C TRP A 20 -24.46 23.77 4.65
N GLU A 21 -24.66 23.26 5.85
CA GLU A 21 -25.77 22.34 6.17
C GLU A 21 -27.14 22.90 5.76
N SER A 22 -27.31 24.24 5.79
CA SER A 22 -28.56 24.88 5.39
C SER A 22 -28.65 25.21 3.90
N ARG A 23 -27.53 25.55 3.25
CA ARG A 23 -27.51 26.05 1.87
C ARG A 23 -27.17 24.99 0.83
N ASP A 24 -26.44 23.97 1.24
CA ASP A 24 -25.93 22.89 0.40
C ASP A 24 -25.90 21.59 1.21
N ALA A 25 -27.06 21.21 1.74
CA ALA A 25 -27.23 19.93 2.41
C ALA A 25 -26.97 18.80 1.40
N PRO A 26 -26.23 17.74 1.78
CA PRO A 26 -26.09 16.59 0.92
C PRO A 26 -27.47 15.96 0.66
N PRO A 27 -27.72 15.41 -0.54
CA PRO A 27 -28.92 14.63 -0.81
C PRO A 27 -29.11 13.54 0.25
N ALA A 28 -30.35 13.33 0.70
CA ALA A 28 -30.65 12.36 1.76
C ALA A 28 -30.25 10.92 1.40
N ASP A 29 -30.15 10.62 0.10
CA ASP A 29 -29.78 9.33 -0.45
C ASP A 29 -28.34 9.30 -0.98
N LEU A 30 -27.50 10.28 -0.63
CA LEU A 30 -26.11 10.35 -1.08
C LEU A 30 -25.32 9.09 -0.68
N THR A 31 -25.55 8.57 0.52
CA THR A 31 -24.90 7.37 1.03
C THR A 31 -25.25 6.16 0.18
N GLU A 32 -26.53 5.93 -0.08
CA GLU A 32 -27.05 4.83 -0.90
C GLU A 32 -26.57 4.95 -2.34
N ARG A 33 -26.53 6.16 -2.90
CA ARG A 33 -25.99 6.42 -4.23
C ARG A 33 -24.50 6.12 -4.32
N MET A 34 -23.70 6.46 -3.30
CA MET A 34 -22.28 6.13 -3.27
C MET A 34 -22.06 4.62 -3.14
N ILE A 35 -22.82 3.94 -2.27
CA ILE A 35 -22.76 2.47 -2.13
C ILE A 35 -23.12 1.80 -3.45
N ALA A 36 -24.20 2.25 -4.10
CA ALA A 36 -24.62 1.72 -5.39
C ALA A 36 -23.59 2.00 -6.49
N ALA A 37 -23.01 3.20 -6.53
CA ALA A 37 -21.96 3.55 -7.48
C ALA A 37 -20.72 2.67 -7.30
N VAL A 38 -20.26 2.46 -6.07
CA VAL A 38 -19.13 1.59 -5.72
C VAL A 38 -19.41 0.12 -6.03
N ALA A 39 -20.66 -0.33 -5.92
CA ALA A 39 -21.03 -1.70 -6.25
C ALA A 39 -21.21 -1.94 -7.76
N VAL A 40 -21.52 -0.88 -8.52
CA VAL A 40 -21.74 -0.92 -9.98
C VAL A 40 -20.44 -0.73 -10.75
N ASP A 41 -19.56 0.17 -10.30
CA ASP A 41 -18.18 0.12 -10.74
C ASP A 41 -17.59 -1.19 -10.22
N ASP A 42 -16.96 -1.95 -11.10
CA ASP A 42 -16.17 -3.13 -10.73
C ASP A 42 -14.89 -2.64 -10.02
N VAL A 43 -15.08 -2.08 -8.82
CA VAL A 43 -14.09 -1.34 -8.04
C VAL A 43 -12.87 -2.22 -7.76
N SER A 44 -13.04 -3.55 -7.71
CA SER A 44 -11.93 -4.51 -7.65
C SER A 44 -10.93 -4.37 -8.80
N ARG A 45 -11.39 -4.01 -10.01
CA ARG A 45 -10.55 -3.82 -11.21
C ARG A 45 -9.90 -2.42 -11.26
N GLU A 46 -10.58 -1.39 -10.79
CA GLU A 46 -10.05 -0.01 -10.70
C GLU A 46 -9.11 0.19 -9.50
N TYR A 47 -9.24 -0.58 -8.42
CA TYR A 47 -8.27 -0.58 -7.32
C TYR A 47 -6.86 -0.96 -7.79
N ALA A 48 -6.73 -1.84 -8.79
CA ALA A 48 -5.44 -2.15 -9.41
C ALA A 48 -4.83 -0.91 -10.11
N LEU A 49 -5.64 -0.12 -10.81
CA LEU A 49 -5.24 1.13 -11.47
C LEU A 49 -4.95 2.28 -10.49
N LEU A 50 -5.69 2.38 -9.38
CA LEU A 50 -5.41 3.35 -8.31
C LEU A 50 -4.12 3.02 -7.55
N THR A 51 -3.74 1.74 -7.41
CA THR A 51 -2.40 1.36 -6.95
C THR A 51 -1.33 1.82 -7.94
N GLU A 52 -1.51 1.60 -9.25
CA GLU A 52 -0.57 2.13 -10.28
C GLU A 52 -0.47 3.67 -10.28
N VAL A 53 -1.57 4.41 -10.06
CA VAL A 53 -1.56 5.90 -10.14
C VAL A 53 -1.20 6.57 -8.81
N SER A 54 -1.44 5.94 -7.67
CA SER A 54 -1.05 6.48 -6.35
C SER A 54 0.46 6.54 -6.14
N GLU A 55 1.23 5.79 -6.94
CA GLU A 55 2.69 5.94 -7.05
C GLU A 55 3.11 7.35 -7.53
N GLY A 56 2.21 8.11 -8.16
CA GLY A 56 2.52 9.44 -8.70
C GLY A 56 2.12 10.65 -7.86
N ARG A 57 1.22 10.53 -6.86
CA ARG A 57 0.61 11.71 -6.19
C ARG A 57 0.31 11.59 -4.69
N ALA A 58 1.09 10.80 -3.95
CA ALA A 58 1.07 10.81 -2.48
C ALA A 58 2.41 11.25 -1.87
N ALA A 59 3.00 12.33 -2.38
CA ALA A 59 4.12 13.00 -1.72
C ALA A 59 3.61 13.90 -0.58
N VAL A 60 3.00 13.32 0.45
CA VAL A 60 2.77 14.01 1.72
C VAL A 60 3.58 13.32 2.81
N ARG A 61 4.80 13.84 2.93
CA ARG A 61 5.68 13.84 4.11
C ARG A 61 6.13 12.47 4.63
N SER A 62 7.05 11.87 3.89
CA SER A 62 8.30 11.42 4.48
C SER A 62 9.41 11.44 3.42
N GLU A 63 10.53 12.06 3.74
CA GLU A 63 11.79 12.00 2.98
C GLU A 63 12.50 10.65 3.22
N GLN A 64 11.71 9.60 3.47
CA GLN A 64 12.18 8.23 3.61
C GLN A 64 12.23 7.63 2.21
N GLU A 65 13.44 7.40 1.75
CA GLU A 65 13.79 6.64 0.55
C GLU A 65 12.95 5.35 0.53
N ARG A 66 11.93 5.31 -0.36
CA ARG A 66 11.12 4.13 -0.63
C ARG A 66 11.49 3.63 -2.01
N LEU A 67 12.01 2.41 -2.08
CA LEU A 67 12.34 1.73 -3.34
C LEU A 67 11.22 0.76 -3.69
N THR A 68 10.67 0.91 -4.89
CA THR A 68 9.67 -0.02 -5.45
C THR A 68 10.31 -0.88 -6.51
N LEU A 69 10.12 -2.21 -6.44
CA LEU A 69 10.68 -3.18 -7.38
C LEU A 69 9.59 -4.12 -7.87
N GLN A 70 9.51 -4.33 -9.18
CA GLN A 70 8.61 -5.32 -9.79
C GLN A 70 9.41 -6.42 -10.46
N PHE A 71 9.06 -7.66 -10.17
CA PHE A 71 9.57 -8.83 -10.88
C PHE A 71 8.40 -9.65 -11.39
N SER A 72 8.47 -10.06 -12.65
CA SER A 72 7.42 -10.91 -13.23
C SER A 72 8.00 -11.88 -14.25
N ASP A 73 7.35 -13.02 -14.38
CA ASP A 73 7.49 -13.97 -15.48
C ASP A 73 6.10 -14.48 -15.90
N ASP A 74 6.05 -15.53 -16.72
CA ASP A 74 4.79 -16.10 -17.20
C ASP A 74 3.92 -16.76 -16.11
N ALA A 75 4.47 -17.00 -14.91
CA ALA A 75 3.85 -17.74 -13.82
C ALA A 75 3.58 -16.91 -12.56
N ILE A 76 4.33 -15.82 -12.35
CA ILE A 76 4.26 -15.00 -11.14
C ILE A 76 4.54 -13.52 -11.43
N SER A 77 3.83 -12.63 -10.74
CA SER A 77 4.15 -11.20 -10.64
C SER A 77 4.27 -10.85 -9.16
N VAL A 78 5.40 -10.26 -8.77
CA VAL A 78 5.66 -9.79 -7.40
C VAL A 78 6.06 -8.32 -7.44
N LEU A 79 5.44 -7.52 -6.57
CA LEU A 79 5.94 -6.19 -6.24
C LEU A 79 6.50 -6.18 -4.82
N LEU A 80 7.63 -5.51 -4.66
CA LEU A 80 8.29 -5.26 -3.39
C LEU A 80 8.38 -3.75 -3.14
N HIS A 81 8.16 -3.36 -1.88
CA HIS A 81 8.46 -2.03 -1.38
C HIS A 81 9.48 -2.14 -0.26
N VAL A 82 10.58 -1.40 -0.38
CA VAL A 82 11.61 -1.29 0.64
C VAL A 82 11.52 0.08 1.28
N ALA A 83 11.47 0.11 2.61
CA ALA A 83 11.45 1.34 3.39
C ALA A 83 12.46 1.32 4.54
N ALA A 84 13.08 2.46 4.81
CA ALA A 84 13.88 2.66 6.01
C ALA A 84 13.00 2.63 7.28
N THR A 85 13.47 1.96 8.33
CA THR A 85 12.88 2.03 9.67
C THR A 85 13.63 3.04 10.54
N GLU A 86 13.03 3.47 11.67
CA GLU A 86 13.68 4.37 12.62
C GLU A 86 14.95 3.77 13.27
N SER A 87 15.04 2.43 13.32
CA SER A 87 16.19 1.70 13.86
C SER A 87 17.38 1.65 12.88
N GLY A 88 17.24 2.15 11.65
CA GLY A 88 18.23 2.04 10.58
C GLY A 88 18.22 0.67 9.88
N ALA A 89 17.28 -0.20 10.24
CA ALA A 89 16.97 -1.40 9.48
C ALA A 89 16.03 -1.06 8.31
N ARG A 90 15.65 -2.10 7.57
CA ARG A 90 14.80 -2.00 6.39
C ARG A 90 13.59 -2.90 6.56
N ARG A 91 12.43 -2.38 6.17
CA ARG A 91 11.21 -3.15 6.03
C ARG A 91 11.00 -3.44 4.56
N VAL A 92 10.76 -4.71 4.23
CA VAL A 92 10.48 -5.15 2.87
C VAL A 92 9.06 -5.71 2.85
N ASP A 93 8.12 -4.91 2.34
CA ASP A 93 6.74 -5.34 2.10
C ASP A 93 6.64 -5.92 0.68
N GLY A 94 5.80 -6.93 0.49
CA GLY A 94 5.57 -7.49 -0.83
C GLY A 94 4.16 -8.02 -1.03
N TRP A 95 3.74 -8.05 -2.29
CA TRP A 95 2.58 -8.80 -2.73
C TRP A 95 2.93 -9.61 -3.97
N CYS A 96 2.26 -10.74 -4.13
CA CYS A 96 2.49 -11.67 -5.21
C CYS A 96 1.17 -12.19 -5.77
N GLU A 97 1.12 -12.32 -7.10
CA GLU A 97 0.08 -13.05 -7.82
C GLU A 97 0.75 -14.16 -8.65
N PRO A 98 0.30 -15.42 -8.56
CA PRO A 98 -0.75 -15.94 -7.67
C PRO A 98 -0.36 -15.92 -6.18
N PRO A 99 -1.30 -16.15 -5.24
CA PRO A 99 -1.00 -16.19 -3.82
C PRO A 99 0.12 -17.19 -3.49
N LEU A 100 1.05 -16.74 -2.67
CA LEU A 100 2.23 -17.51 -2.29
C LEU A 100 1.96 -18.42 -1.08
N LEU A 101 2.79 -19.45 -0.94
CA LEU A 101 2.78 -20.41 0.15
C LEU A 101 3.90 -20.13 1.15
N ALA A 102 4.99 -19.54 0.68
CA ALA A 102 6.11 -19.11 1.50
C ALA A 102 6.90 -18.00 0.81
N ALA A 103 7.42 -17.06 1.62
CA ALA A 103 8.38 -16.06 1.18
C ALA A 103 9.59 -16.05 2.12
N ARG A 104 10.79 -16.05 1.54
CA ARG A 104 12.06 -15.97 2.25
C ARG A 104 12.95 -14.92 1.61
N LEU A 105 13.57 -14.07 2.43
CA LEU A 105 14.58 -13.12 1.98
C LEU A 105 15.94 -13.67 2.39
N ALA A 106 16.86 -13.79 1.43
CA ALA A 106 18.23 -14.23 1.65
C ALA A 106 19.21 -13.06 1.47
N GLN A 107 20.13 -12.90 2.42
CA GLN A 107 21.24 -11.94 2.36
C GLN A 107 22.48 -12.60 2.96
N ASP A 108 23.51 -12.81 2.15
CA ASP A 108 24.73 -13.53 2.55
C ASP A 108 24.40 -14.87 3.25
N ALA A 109 24.70 -14.98 4.54
CA ALA A 109 24.41 -16.15 5.38
C ALA A 109 23.15 -16.01 6.26
N ARG A 110 22.41 -14.91 6.12
CA ARG A 110 21.18 -14.62 6.85
C ARG A 110 19.96 -14.89 5.98
N GLU A 111 18.90 -15.34 6.63
CA GLU A 111 17.60 -15.55 6.02
C GLU A 111 16.51 -14.99 6.93
N TRP A 112 15.53 -14.33 6.34
CA TRP A 112 14.29 -13.91 7.00
C TRP A 112 13.14 -14.71 6.39
N ALA A 113 12.24 -15.20 7.22
CA ALA A 113 10.98 -15.78 6.78
C ALA A 113 9.85 -14.79 7.07
N ALA A 114 8.93 -14.64 6.13
CA ALA A 114 7.73 -13.84 6.31
C ALA A 114 6.51 -14.74 6.53
N GLU A 115 5.59 -14.30 7.37
CA GLU A 115 4.24 -14.86 7.36
C GLU A 115 3.51 -14.40 6.10
N VAL A 116 2.82 -15.34 5.47
CA VAL A 116 2.00 -15.07 4.30
C VAL A 116 0.62 -14.66 4.77
N GLY A 117 0.26 -13.41 4.52
CA GLY A 117 -1.06 -12.88 4.76
C GLY A 117 -2.04 -13.22 3.64
N ASP A 118 -3.26 -12.72 3.78
CA ASP A 118 -4.31 -12.89 2.79
C ASP A 118 -3.89 -12.32 1.42
N ALA A 119 -4.39 -12.94 0.35
CA ALA A 119 -4.17 -12.51 -1.03
C ALA A 119 -2.69 -12.34 -1.45
N GLY A 120 -1.78 -13.14 -0.89
CA GLY A 120 -0.38 -13.18 -1.32
C GLY A 120 0.49 -12.03 -0.80
N ARG A 121 0.05 -11.33 0.24
CA ARG A 121 0.85 -10.29 0.92
C ARG A 121 1.83 -10.91 1.92
N PHE A 122 3.00 -10.29 2.08
CA PHE A 122 4.01 -10.68 3.06
C PHE A 122 4.87 -9.48 3.44
N ALA A 123 5.55 -9.56 4.58
CA ALA A 123 6.48 -8.53 5.03
C ALA A 123 7.68 -9.14 5.76
N PHE A 124 8.86 -8.62 5.48
CA PHE A 124 10.08 -8.86 6.26
C PHE A 124 10.39 -7.62 7.09
N GLU A 125 10.36 -7.78 8.41
CA GLU A 125 10.70 -6.73 9.36
C GLU A 125 12.20 -6.79 9.72
N ASP A 126 12.78 -5.64 10.06
CA ASP A 126 14.16 -5.50 10.56
C ASP A 126 15.25 -6.19 9.69
N VAL A 127 15.14 -6.05 8.37
CA VAL A 127 16.16 -6.51 7.42
C VAL A 127 17.38 -5.59 7.48
N THR A 128 18.57 -6.17 7.50
CA THR A 128 19.81 -5.37 7.50
C THR A 128 20.03 -4.78 6.10
N PRO A 129 20.49 -3.52 5.95
CA PRO A 129 20.80 -2.98 4.63
C PRO A 129 21.84 -3.82 3.89
N GLY A 130 21.64 -4.05 2.58
CA GLY A 130 22.56 -4.82 1.76
C GLY A 130 21.92 -5.56 0.58
N LEU A 131 22.74 -6.31 -0.15
CA LEU A 131 22.31 -7.00 -1.37
C LEU A 131 21.55 -8.28 -1.04
N SER A 132 20.28 -8.35 -1.44
CA SER A 132 19.36 -9.43 -1.07
C SER A 132 18.64 -10.01 -2.29
N ALA A 133 18.12 -11.23 -2.13
CA ALA A 133 17.20 -11.85 -3.07
C ALA A 133 16.01 -12.45 -2.31
N VAL A 134 14.83 -12.40 -2.92
CA VAL A 134 13.61 -12.98 -2.35
C VAL A 134 13.29 -14.26 -3.10
N ARG A 135 13.08 -15.34 -2.34
CA ARG A 135 12.63 -16.66 -2.79
C ARG A 135 11.17 -16.83 -2.42
N LEU A 136 10.34 -17.09 -3.43
CA LEU A 136 8.90 -17.24 -3.32
C LEU A 136 8.50 -18.64 -3.77
N ILE A 137 7.60 -19.27 -3.01
CA ILE A 137 6.98 -20.53 -3.38
C ILE A 137 5.51 -20.26 -3.67
N VAL A 138 5.04 -20.60 -4.86
CA VAL A 138 3.65 -20.43 -5.30
C VAL A 138 3.06 -21.74 -5.80
N GLN A 139 1.73 -21.86 -5.77
CA GLN A 139 1.01 -22.92 -6.46
C GLN A 139 0.51 -22.38 -7.81
N ALA A 140 1.04 -22.86 -8.92
CA ALA A 140 0.66 -22.42 -10.27
C ALA A 140 0.31 -23.62 -11.14
N GLY A 141 -0.91 -23.66 -11.67
CA GLY A 141 -1.36 -24.74 -12.56
C GLY A 141 -1.41 -26.13 -11.90
N GLY A 142 -1.56 -26.21 -10.57
CA GLY A 142 -1.58 -27.48 -9.83
C GLY A 142 -0.21 -28.01 -9.44
N GLU A 143 0.88 -27.30 -9.77
CA GLU A 143 2.25 -27.62 -9.35
C GLU A 143 2.82 -26.55 -8.42
N LEU A 144 3.75 -26.96 -7.55
CA LEU A 144 4.57 -26.04 -6.76
C LEU A 144 5.66 -25.47 -7.64
N LYS A 145 5.73 -24.14 -7.72
CA LYS A 145 6.78 -23.42 -8.43
C LYS A 145 7.56 -22.54 -7.47
N GLU A 146 8.84 -22.44 -7.76
CA GLU A 146 9.78 -21.58 -7.07
C GLU A 146 10.19 -20.43 -7.97
N PHE A 147 10.17 -19.23 -7.41
CA PHE A 147 10.65 -18.03 -8.05
C PHE A 147 11.70 -17.35 -7.17
N ILE A 148 12.78 -16.88 -7.78
CA ILE A 148 13.85 -16.16 -7.09
C ILE A 148 14.06 -14.85 -7.83
N THR A 149 13.94 -13.73 -7.11
CA THR A 149 14.23 -12.41 -7.70
C THR A 149 15.71 -12.29 -8.05
N PRO A 150 16.08 -11.50 -9.07
CA PRO A 150 17.41 -10.91 -9.14
C PRO A 150 17.80 -10.26 -7.81
N GLN A 151 19.11 -10.13 -7.60
CA GLN A 151 19.62 -9.43 -6.43
C GLN A 151 19.28 -7.93 -6.50
N PHE A 152 18.88 -7.37 -5.37
CA PHE A 152 18.56 -5.95 -5.22
C PHE A 152 19.06 -5.42 -3.89
N GLU A 153 19.27 -4.12 -3.81
CA GLU A 153 19.71 -3.45 -2.58
C GLU A 153 18.49 -3.16 -1.69
N VAL A 154 18.62 -3.54 -0.42
CA VAL A 154 17.64 -3.31 0.64
C VAL A 154 18.14 -2.19 1.54
#